data_AF-E9GQH6-F1
#
_entry.id   AF-E9GQH6-F1
#
_cell.length_a   1.000
_cell.length_b   1.000
_cell.length_c   1.000
_cell.angle_alpha   90.00
_cell.angle_beta   90.00
_cell.angle_gamma   90.00
#
_symmetry.space_group_name_H-M   'P 1'
#
loop_
_entity.id
_entity.type
_entity.pdbx_description
1 polymer ?
#
loop_
_entity_poly.entity_id
_entity_poly.type
_entity_poly.pdbx_seq_one_letter_code
_entity_poly.pdbx_strand_id
1 'polypeptide(L)' 'EKDGVIYSWWNDRNGNAQYFWAGNDSSVHTCQCGIDRKCVNSNVKCNCDATAPYLLNDKGMFVKSETVPIQFVI' A
#
# COMPACT_ATOMS: atom_id res chain seq x y z
N GLU A 1 6.44 2.18 2.77
CA GLU A 1 7.80 1.67 3.03
C GLU A 1 8.71 2.84 2.79
N LYS A 2 9.51 3.24 3.77
CA LYS A 2 10.44 4.36 3.59
C LYS A 2 11.86 3.86 3.68
N ASP A 3 12.62 4.06 2.61
CA ASP A 3 14.05 3.69 2.53
C ASP A 3 14.31 2.21 2.87
N GLY A 4 13.44 1.30 2.40
CA GLY A 4 13.54 -0.14 2.64
C GLY A 4 12.94 -0.60 3.97
N VAL A 5 12.44 0.31 4.81
CA VAL A 5 11.82 -0.01 6.09
C VAL A 5 10.29 0.02 5.97
N ILE A 6 9.66 -1.09 6.39
CA ILE A 6 8.21 -1.22 6.42
C ILE A 6 7.71 -0.75 7.79
N TYR A 7 6.79 0.22 7.79
CA TYR A 7 6.21 0.80 9.00
C TYR A 7 4.74 0.44 9.21
N SER A 8 4.06 -0.02 8.17
CA SER A 8 2.65 -0.35 8.22
C SER A 8 2.31 -1.54 7.33
N TRP A 9 1.31 -2.30 7.75
CA TRP A 9 0.75 -3.43 7.01
C TRP A 9 -0.67 -3.70 7.48
N TRP A 10 -1.35 -4.62 6.83
CA TRP A 10 -2.64 -5.12 7.29
C TRP A 10 -2.64 -6.63 7.28
N ASN A 11 -3.48 -7.24 8.11
CA ASN A 11 -3.56 -8.68 8.19
C ASN A 11 -4.80 -9.18 7.43
N ASP A 12 -4.58 -10.17 6.57
CA ASP A 12 -5.64 -10.81 5.81
C ASP A 12 -6.56 -11.66 6.70
N ARG A 13 -7.59 -12.24 6.08
CA ARG A 13 -8.57 -13.10 6.76
C ARG A 13 -7.97 -14.29 7.51
N ASN A 14 -6.75 -14.71 7.17
CA ASN A 14 -6.03 -15.82 7.80
C ASN A 14 -4.96 -15.31 8.79
N GLY A 15 -4.87 -13.99 8.99
CA GLY A 15 -3.90 -13.36 9.88
C GLY A 15 -2.52 -13.15 9.24
N ASN A 16 -2.34 -13.37 7.92
CA ASN A 16 -1.05 -13.12 7.29
C ASN A 16 -0.87 -11.62 7.02
N ALA A 17 0.33 -11.11 7.27
CA ALA A 17 0.67 -9.74 6.95
C ALA A 17 0.72 -9.51 5.44
N GLN A 18 0.08 -8.43 4.99
CA GLN A 18 0.02 -7.98 3.62
C GLN A 18 0.52 -6.53 3.55
N TYR A 19 1.43 -6.27 2.61
CA TYR A 19 2.16 -5.00 2.53
C TYR A 19 1.71 -4.09 1.39
N PHE A 20 0.89 -4.60 0.47
CA PHE A 20 0.28 -3.82 -0.60
C PHE A 20 -1.00 -3.13 -0.10
N TRP A 21 -1.27 -1.93 -0.60
CA TRP A 21 -2.44 -1.13 -0.21
C TRP A 21 -3.44 -0.93 -1.37
N ALA A 22 -3.16 -1.53 -2.53
CA ALA A 22 -4.06 -1.63 -3.67
C ALA A 22 -3.63 -2.76 -4.62
N GLY A 23 -4.57 -3.30 -5.40
CA GLY A 23 -4.28 -4.36 -6.36
C GLY A 23 -4.37 -5.76 -5.74
N ASN A 24 -3.48 -6.65 -6.18
CA ASN A 24 -3.50 -8.08 -5.80
C ASN A 24 -2.11 -8.68 -5.52
N ASP A 25 -1.04 -7.88 -5.58
CA ASP A 25 0.33 -8.36 -5.48
C ASP A 25 0.84 -8.28 -4.05
N SER A 26 0.73 -9.39 -3.32
CA SER A 26 1.24 -9.55 -1.95
C SER A 26 2.77 -9.42 -1.82
N SER A 27 3.52 -9.50 -2.92
CA SER A 27 4.98 -9.47 -2.89
C SER A 27 5.58 -8.06 -2.90
N VAL A 28 4.75 -7.03 -3.15
CA VAL A 28 5.23 -5.65 -3.34
C VAL A 28 4.46 -4.68 -2.44
N HIS A 29 5.18 -3.84 -1.71
CA HIS A 29 4.59 -2.65 -1.11
C HIS A 29 4.22 -1.65 -2.21
N THR A 30 2.92 -1.47 -2.49
CA THR A 30 2.45 -0.54 -3.51
C THR A 30 1.05 -0.02 -3.20
N CYS A 31 0.77 1.19 -3.69
CA CYS A 31 -0.55 1.83 -3.62
C CYS A 31 -1.10 2.03 -5.03
N GLN A 32 -2.38 2.41 -5.16
CA GLN A 32 -2.99 2.58 -6.48
C GLN A 32 -2.26 3.63 -7.32
N CYS A 33 -1.76 4.71 -6.72
CA CYS A 33 -1.02 5.72 -7.47
C CYS A 33 0.27 5.15 -8.08
N GLY A 34 0.91 4.19 -7.41
CA GLY A 34 2.12 3.53 -7.90
C GLY A 34 1.81 2.60 -9.07
N ILE A 35 0.70 1.87 -8.97
CA ILE A 35 0.17 1.02 -10.05
C ILE A 35 -0.15 1.85 -11.29
N ASP A 36 -0.89 2.96 -11.10
CA ASP A 36 -1.32 3.85 -12.18
C ASP A 36 -0.20 4.76 -12.70
N ARG A 37 0.96 4.77 -12.03
CA ARG A 37 2.09 5.70 -12.25
C ARG A 37 1.67 7.17 -12.18
N LYS A 38 0.83 7.49 -11.19
CA LYS A 38 0.25 8.82 -10.95
C LYS A 38 0.53 9.35 -9.54
N CYS A 39 1.47 8.76 -8.79
CA CYS A 39 1.89 9.37 -7.52
C CYS A 39 2.46 10.76 -7.76
N VAL A 40 2.32 11.65 -6.77
CA VAL A 40 2.83 13.03 -6.82
C VAL A 40 4.34 13.05 -7.05
N ASN A 41 5.06 12.14 -6.40
CA ASN A 41 6.45 11.85 -6.70
C ASN A 41 6.51 10.53 -7.48
N SER A 42 7.00 10.56 -8.72
CA SER A 42 7.07 9.38 -9.60
C SER A 42 8.09 8.32 -9.16
N ASN A 43 8.98 8.65 -8.21
CA ASN A 43 10.03 7.76 -7.73
C ASN A 43 9.59 6.90 -6.53
N VAL A 44 8.37 7.07 -6.03
CA VAL A 44 7.82 6.29 -4.91
C VAL A 44 6.62 5.45 -5.33
N LYS A 45 6.31 4.40 -4.56
CA LYS A 45 5.21 3.46 -4.86
C LYS A 45 3.89 3.86 -4.19
N CYS A 46 3.94 4.72 -3.19
CA CYS A 46 2.81 5.29 -2.48
C CYS A 46 3.05 6.78 -2.24
N ASN A 47 1.98 7.58 -2.22
CA ASN A 47 2.10 8.99 -1.90
C ASN A 47 2.56 9.23 -0.45
N CYS A 48 2.20 8.34 0.49
CA CYS A 48 2.68 8.42 1.87
C CYS A 48 4.21 8.24 2.01
N ASP A 49 4.87 7.63 1.04
CA ASP A 49 6.33 7.48 1.01
C ASP A 49 7.03 8.75 0.47
N ALA A 50 6.29 9.69 -0.10
CA ALA A 50 6.84 10.93 -0.63
C ALA A 50 7.18 11.93 0.48
N THR A 51 8.37 12.53 0.40
CA THR A 51 8.73 13.68 1.25
C THR A 51 8.13 14.95 0.65
N ALA A 52 6.83 15.16 0.86
CA ALA A 52 6.09 16.32 0.36
C ALA A 52 5.83 17.35 1.47
N PRO A 53 5.79 18.66 1.15
CA PRO A 53 5.51 19.72 2.14
C PRO A 53 4.03 19.84 2.51
N TYR A 54 3.16 18.98 1.98
CA TYR A 54 1.72 18.94 2.23
C TYR A 54 1.27 17.48 2.43
N LEU A 55 0.13 17.31 3.10
CA LEU A 55 -0.46 16.00 3.33
C LEU A 55 -0.88 15.38 2.01
N LEU A 56 -0.43 14.14 1.80
CA LEU A 56 -0.86 13.31 0.69
C LEU A 56 -1.66 12.12 1.22
N ASN A 57 -2.54 11.60 0.38
CA ASN A 57 -3.28 10.40 0.67
C ASN A 57 -3.24 9.44 -0.52
N ASP A 58 -3.36 8.17 -0.22
CA ASP A 58 -3.58 7.11 -1.19
C ASP A 58 -5.03 6.63 -1.09
N LYS A 59 -5.56 6.12 -2.19
CA LYS A 59 -6.85 5.43 -2.26
C LYS A 59 -6.69 4.28 -3.23
N GLY A 60 -7.32 3.15 -2.95
CA GLY A 60 -7.19 1.97 -3.79
C GLY A 60 -8.21 0.90 -3.44
N MET A 61 -8.24 -0.14 -4.26
CA MET A 61 -9.13 -1.29 -4.07
C MET A 61 -8.30 -2.56 -3.92
N PHE A 62 -8.68 -3.41 -2.98
CA PHE A 62 -8.16 -4.76 -2.86
C PHE A 62 -8.93 -5.65 -3.83
N VAL A 63 -8.24 -6.23 -4.81
CA VAL A 63 -8.89 -7.02 -5.87
C VAL A 63 -8.93 -8.52 -5.52
N LYS A 64 -8.05 -8.95 -4.61
CA LYS A 64 -7.85 -10.36 -4.26
C LYS A 64 -8.80 -10.79 -3.14
N SER A 65 -9.86 -11.53 -3.50
CA SER A 65 -10.91 -11.95 -2.58
C SER A 65 -10.39 -12.87 -1.47
N GLU A 66 -9.32 -13.63 -1.72
CA GLU A 66 -8.74 -14.57 -0.75
C GLU A 66 -8.06 -13.85 0.42
N THR A 67 -7.65 -12.58 0.21
CA THR A 67 -6.99 -11.78 1.23
C THR A 67 -7.96 -10.93 2.06
N VAL A 68 -9.22 -10.84 1.68
CA VAL A 68 -10.24 -10.07 2.42
C VAL A 68 -11.20 -11.01 3.17
N PRO A 69 -11.85 -10.56 4.26
CA PRO A 69 -11.80 -9.21 4.85
C PRO A 69 -10.46 -8.91 5.53
N ILE A 70 -10.15 -7.61 5.63
CA ILE A 70 -9.05 -7.11 6.45
C ILE A 70 -9.43 -7.31 7.92
N GLN A 71 -8.58 -7.98 8.69
CA GLN A 71 -8.82 -8.14 10.13
C GLN A 71 -8.40 -6.89 10.91
N PHE A 72 -7.21 -6.36 10.64
CA PHE A 72 -6.67 -5.16 11.29
C PHE A 72 -5.58 -4.51 10.45
N VAL A 73 -5.29 -3.25 10.78
CA VAL A 73 -4.25 -2.40 10.19
C VAL A 73 -3.27 -2.03 11.30
N ILE A 74 -1.97 -2.13 11.01
CA ILE A 74 -0.86 -1.71 11.86
C ILE A 74 -0.11 -0.59 11.14
#